data_AF-A0A7S1ACP6-F1
#
_entry.id   AF-A0A7S1ACP6-F1
#
_cell.length_a   1.000
_cell.length_b   1.000
_cell.length_c   1.000
_cell.angle_alpha   90.00
_cell.angle_beta   90.00
_cell.angle_gamma   90.00
#
_symmetry.space_group_name_H-M   'P 1'
#
loop_
_entity.id
_entity.type
_entity.pdbx_description
1 polymer ?
#
loop_
_entity_poly.entity_id
_entity_poly.type
_entity_poly.pdbx_seq_one_letter_code
_entity_poly.pdbx_strand_id
1 'polypeptide(L)'
;KLRAISSKVSRAVGRKWDVSNVWVSPGGTMSNLHFDGGDNWLCQLSGEKEATMFAHEDSDFLYPISFNKPGDADYQHVLRANGELDDVPLPDFKGDDKIYSAVRDHAPDLRRFPLFPKARPRVCRIRPGQCLGIPHHTWHNIRSKEGELNLSLNFGYGDPGGRSSEMVQELGARMSEM
;
A
#
# COMPACT_ATOMS: atom_id res chain seq x y z
N LYS A 1 4.95 -28.67 13.24
CA LYS A 1 4.64 -27.40 13.95
C LYS A 1 4.00 -26.34 13.03
N LEU A 2 4.58 -26.00 11.86
CA LEU A 2 4.02 -25.01 10.92
C LEU A 2 2.62 -25.35 10.38
N ARG A 3 2.34 -26.62 10.04
CA ARG A 3 0.98 -27.05 9.61
C ARG A 3 -0.11 -26.78 10.66
N ALA A 4 0.23 -26.87 11.94
CA ALA A 4 -0.72 -26.61 13.03
C ALA A 4 -0.97 -25.12 13.26
N ILE A 5 0.02 -24.25 12.96
CA ILE A 5 -0.16 -22.81 12.95
C ILE A 5 -1.08 -22.43 11.77
N SER A 6 -0.87 -23.05 10.61
CA SER A 6 -1.70 -22.83 9.44
C SER A 6 -3.16 -23.23 9.63
N SER A 7 -3.43 -24.39 10.21
CA SER A 7 -4.83 -24.77 10.49
C SER A 7 -5.51 -23.85 11.50
N LYS A 8 -4.79 -23.34 12.51
CA LYS A 8 -5.32 -22.41 13.51
C LYS A 8 -5.65 -21.05 12.91
N VAL A 9 -4.74 -20.46 12.13
CA VAL A 9 -4.96 -19.16 11.49
C VAL A 9 -6.07 -19.24 10.45
N SER A 10 -6.10 -20.28 9.61
CA SER A 10 -7.18 -20.47 8.63
C SER A 10 -8.54 -20.66 9.30
N ARG A 11 -8.59 -21.36 10.44
CA ARG A 11 -9.84 -21.51 11.21
C ARG A 11 -10.29 -20.19 11.82
N ALA A 12 -9.37 -19.39 12.36
CA ALA A 12 -9.68 -18.10 12.97
C ALA A 12 -10.19 -17.07 11.95
N VAL A 13 -9.60 -17.03 10.75
CA VAL A 13 -9.97 -16.08 9.69
C VAL A 13 -11.09 -16.62 8.78
N GLY A 14 -11.45 -17.91 8.90
CA GLY A 14 -12.50 -18.55 8.09
C GLY A 14 -12.09 -18.88 6.66
N ARG A 15 -10.83 -18.62 6.28
CA ARG A 15 -10.26 -18.95 4.96
C ARG A 15 -8.75 -19.14 5.03
N LYS A 16 -8.20 -19.85 4.05
CA LYS A 16 -6.74 -20.03 3.90
C LYS A 16 -6.14 -18.77 3.26
N TRP A 17 -4.96 -18.37 3.70
CA TRP A 17 -4.21 -17.28 3.07
C TRP A 17 -3.47 -17.78 1.82
N ASP A 18 -3.26 -16.89 0.86
CA ASP A 18 -2.65 -17.17 -0.44
C ASP A 18 -1.15 -16.88 -0.42
N VAL A 19 -0.77 -15.80 0.26
CA VAL A 19 0.61 -15.30 0.35
C VAL A 19 0.97 -14.98 1.79
N SER A 20 2.25 -15.21 2.13
CA SER A 20 2.86 -14.67 3.34
C SER A 20 4.19 -14.04 3.00
N ASN A 21 4.44 -12.84 3.51
CA ASN A 21 5.75 -12.20 3.38
C ASN A 21 6.34 -11.91 4.75
N VAL A 22 7.68 -11.88 4.78
CA VAL A 22 8.49 -11.40 5.89
C VAL A 22 9.01 -10.03 5.51
N TRP A 23 8.80 -9.04 6.38
CA TRP A 23 9.32 -7.70 6.20
C TRP A 23 10.34 -7.40 7.29
N VAL A 24 11.56 -7.05 6.88
CA VAL A 24 12.66 -6.73 7.78
C VAL A 24 13.26 -5.40 7.35
N SER A 25 13.50 -4.50 8.30
CA SER A 25 14.16 -3.21 8.03
C SER A 25 14.92 -2.71 9.26
N PRO A 26 15.94 -1.85 9.08
CA PRO A 26 16.61 -1.18 10.20
C PRO A 26 15.78 -0.04 10.83
N GLY A 27 14.53 0.17 10.40
CA GLY A 27 13.69 1.29 10.79
C GLY A 27 13.74 2.46 9.81
N GLY A 28 12.80 3.40 9.93
CA GLY A 28 12.74 4.62 9.10
C GLY A 28 12.22 4.40 7.67
N THR A 29 11.73 3.20 7.35
CA THR A 29 11.15 2.88 6.04
C THR A 29 9.71 3.37 5.94
N MET A 30 9.28 3.71 4.74
CA MET A 30 7.90 4.09 4.46
C MET A 30 7.47 3.46 3.13
N SER A 31 6.27 2.89 3.08
CA SER A 31 5.67 2.48 1.81
C SER A 31 5.03 3.68 1.11
N ASN A 32 4.88 3.60 -0.21
CA ASN A 32 3.98 4.52 -0.91
C ASN A 32 2.54 4.29 -0.47
N LEU A 33 1.71 5.32 -0.57
CA LEU A 33 0.27 5.18 -0.34
C LEU A 33 -0.34 4.42 -1.53
N HIS A 34 -0.95 3.27 -1.26
CA HIS A 34 -1.54 2.37 -2.25
C HIS A 34 -2.67 1.57 -1.62
N PHE A 35 -3.37 0.76 -2.40
CA PHE A 35 -4.23 -0.30 -1.87
C PHE A 35 -3.88 -1.64 -2.50
N ASP A 36 -4.26 -2.72 -1.82
CA ASP A 36 -4.15 -4.08 -2.32
C ASP A 36 -5.53 -4.59 -2.76
N GLY A 37 -5.58 -5.46 -3.77
CA GLY A 37 -6.82 -6.10 -4.23
C GLY A 37 -7.35 -7.20 -3.30
N GLY A 38 -6.51 -7.65 -2.36
CA GLY A 38 -6.85 -8.67 -1.37
C GLY A 38 -6.81 -8.12 0.05
N ASP A 39 -7.47 -8.80 0.98
CA ASP A 39 -7.36 -8.46 2.39
C ASP A 39 -6.00 -8.90 2.93
N ASN A 40 -5.49 -8.15 3.90
CA ASN A 40 -4.16 -8.36 4.44
C ASN A 40 -4.19 -8.30 5.97
N TRP A 41 -3.40 -9.16 6.62
CA TRP A 41 -3.19 -9.13 8.07
C TRP A 41 -1.71 -8.90 8.34
N LEU A 42 -1.36 -7.71 8.80
CA LEU A 42 0.02 -7.32 9.12
C LEU A 42 0.29 -7.48 10.62
N CYS A 43 1.11 -8.45 10.99
CA CYS A 43 1.46 -8.78 12.37
C CYS A 43 2.89 -8.36 12.71
N GLN A 44 3.03 -7.51 13.72
CA GLN A 44 4.32 -6.98 14.14
C GLN A 44 5.00 -7.91 15.14
N LEU A 45 6.29 -8.20 14.93
CA LEU A 45 7.09 -9.09 15.78
C LEU A 45 8.19 -8.37 16.55
N SER A 46 8.80 -7.33 15.97
CA SER A 46 9.84 -6.50 16.63
C SER A 46 9.78 -5.08 16.11
N GLY A 47 10.10 -4.10 16.95
CA GLY A 47 9.96 -2.67 16.64
C GLY A 47 8.50 -2.25 16.46
N GLU A 48 8.29 -1.01 16.04
CA GLU A 48 6.96 -0.44 15.85
C GLU A 48 6.69 0.02 14.41
N LYS A 49 5.44 -0.13 13.96
CA LYS A 49 4.95 0.46 12.72
C LYS A 49 3.78 1.40 12.96
N GLU A 50 3.64 2.39 12.11
CA GLU A 50 2.47 3.26 12.00
C GLU A 50 1.84 3.06 10.63
N ALA A 51 0.53 2.84 10.61
CA ALA A 51 -0.28 2.68 9.41
C ALA A 51 -1.20 3.89 9.29
N THR A 52 -1.07 4.66 8.20
CA THR A 52 -2.05 5.66 7.77
C THR A 52 -2.96 5.00 6.76
N MET A 53 -4.27 4.96 7.03
CA MET A 53 -5.25 4.30 6.16
C MET A 53 -6.36 5.26 5.74
N PHE A 54 -6.86 5.10 4.52
CA PHE A 54 -8.04 5.82 4.02
C PHE A 54 -9.04 4.81 3.48
N ALA A 55 -10.32 5.13 3.61
CA ALA A 55 -11.38 4.27 3.13
C ALA A 55 -11.40 4.29 1.59
N HIS A 56 -11.99 3.27 0.97
CA HIS A 56 -12.11 3.21 -0.48
C HIS A 56 -12.89 4.41 -1.04
N GLU A 57 -13.85 4.94 -0.28
CA GLU A 57 -14.66 6.09 -0.65
C GLU A 57 -13.86 7.40 -0.76
N ASP A 58 -12.65 7.46 -0.18
CA ASP A 58 -11.77 8.62 -0.28
C ASP A 58 -10.94 8.62 -1.59
N SER A 59 -11.06 7.61 -2.46
CA SER A 59 -10.21 7.44 -3.65
C SER A 59 -10.12 8.69 -4.53
N ASP A 60 -11.22 9.42 -4.71
CA ASP A 60 -11.27 10.64 -5.54
C ASP A 60 -10.41 11.78 -4.96
N PHE A 61 -10.10 11.74 -3.67
CA PHE A 61 -9.25 12.70 -2.97
C PHE A 61 -7.78 12.25 -2.92
N LEU A 62 -7.49 11.02 -3.34
CA LEU A 62 -6.18 10.39 -3.23
C LEU A 62 -5.44 10.31 -4.57
N TYR A 63 -6.03 10.80 -5.67
CA TYR A 63 -5.34 10.92 -6.96
C TYR A 63 -4.69 9.60 -7.42
N PRO A 64 -5.50 8.56 -7.70
CA PRO A 64 -5.00 7.23 -8.06
C PRO A 64 -4.17 7.27 -9.34
N ILE A 65 -3.09 6.50 -9.37
CA ILE A 65 -2.20 6.29 -10.51
C ILE A 65 -1.81 4.81 -10.60
N SER A 66 -1.63 4.30 -11.82
CA SER A 66 -1.20 2.91 -12.09
C SER A 66 0.00 2.90 -13.03
N PHE A 67 0.87 1.90 -12.92
CA PHE A 67 2.13 1.82 -13.68
C PHE A 67 2.15 0.66 -14.68
N ASN A 68 1.03 0.46 -15.36
CA ASN A 68 0.81 -0.66 -16.29
C ASN A 68 1.60 -0.51 -17.62
N LYS A 69 2.39 0.54 -17.80
CA LYS A 69 3.15 0.80 -19.04
C LYS A 69 4.66 0.73 -18.80
N PRO A 70 5.44 0.13 -19.71
CA PRO A 70 6.90 0.22 -19.68
C PRO A 70 7.35 1.69 -19.68
N GLY A 71 8.14 2.10 -18.69
CA GLY A 71 8.56 3.50 -18.49
C GLY A 71 7.98 4.16 -17.22
N ASP A 72 6.98 3.54 -16.60
CA ASP A 72 6.39 4.03 -15.36
C ASP A 72 7.13 3.42 -14.14
N ALA A 73 8.08 4.14 -13.54
CA ALA A 73 8.52 3.81 -12.18
C ALA A 73 8.96 5.04 -11.35
N ASP A 74 8.42 5.08 -10.13
CA ASP A 74 8.78 5.91 -8.97
C ASP A 74 8.68 7.44 -9.09
N TYR A 75 7.44 7.91 -9.21
CA TYR A 75 7.06 9.33 -9.33
C TYR A 75 7.46 10.22 -8.15
N GLN A 76 7.71 9.68 -6.95
CA GLN A 76 8.07 10.53 -5.81
C GLN A 76 9.43 11.22 -6.02
N HIS A 77 10.26 10.67 -6.92
CA HIS A 77 11.54 11.24 -7.31
C HIS A 77 11.59 11.79 -8.74
N VAL A 78 10.68 11.38 -9.65
CA VAL A 78 10.66 11.89 -11.04
C VAL A 78 9.64 13.00 -11.29
N LEU A 79 8.84 13.43 -10.30
CA LEU A 79 7.97 14.59 -10.47
C LEU A 79 8.72 15.90 -10.25
N ARG A 80 8.85 16.69 -11.32
CA ARG A 80 9.30 18.08 -11.27
C ARG A 80 8.33 18.94 -10.45
N ALA A 81 8.84 20.05 -9.93
CA ALA A 81 8.05 21.01 -9.12
C ALA A 81 6.86 21.63 -9.88
N ASN A 82 6.87 21.58 -11.21
CA ASN A 82 5.78 22.05 -12.10
C ASN A 82 4.73 20.97 -12.40
N GLY A 83 4.94 19.72 -11.96
CA GLY A 83 4.02 18.61 -12.19
C GLY A 83 4.35 17.70 -13.37
N GLU A 84 5.43 17.98 -14.12
CA GLU A 84 5.91 17.12 -15.21
C GLU A 84 6.76 15.95 -14.67
N LEU A 85 6.89 14.87 -15.46
CA LEU A 85 7.74 13.71 -15.15
C LEU A 85 9.13 13.88 -15.80
N ASP A 86 10.19 13.50 -15.08
CA ASP A 86 11.54 13.36 -15.62
C ASP A 86 11.70 12.01 -16.34
N ASP A 87 12.30 12.02 -17.54
CA ASP A 87 12.66 10.82 -18.27
C ASP A 87 13.92 10.18 -17.65
N VAL A 88 13.75 9.08 -16.91
CA VAL A 88 14.87 8.30 -16.35
C VAL A 88 14.90 6.90 -16.97
N PRO A 89 16.04 6.45 -17.52
CA PRO A 89 16.16 5.09 -18.05
C PRO A 89 15.98 4.04 -16.94
N LEU A 90 15.04 3.12 -17.12
CA LEU A 90 14.71 2.11 -16.11
C LEU A 90 15.47 0.78 -16.34
N PRO A 91 15.93 0.09 -15.28
CA PRO A 91 16.27 -1.33 -15.35
C PRO A 91 15.01 -2.16 -15.65
N ASP A 92 15.16 -3.34 -16.29
CA ASP A 92 14.06 -4.25 -16.66
C ASP A 92 13.04 -4.45 -15.52
N PHE A 93 11.92 -3.72 -15.59
CA PHE A 93 10.87 -3.72 -14.59
C PHE A 93 9.79 -4.74 -14.96
N LYS A 94 9.49 -5.67 -14.05
CA LYS A 94 8.28 -6.50 -14.14
C LYS A 94 7.15 -5.69 -13.53
N GLY A 95 6.16 -5.31 -14.35
CA GLY A 95 5.03 -4.47 -13.96
C GLY A 95 4.44 -4.82 -12.59
N ASP A 96 4.20 -3.79 -11.80
CA ASP A 96 3.47 -3.89 -10.54
C ASP A 96 2.03 -3.46 -10.82
N ASP A 97 1.08 -4.38 -10.77
CA ASP A 97 -0.35 -4.16 -11.06
C ASP A 97 -1.06 -3.31 -9.97
N LYS A 98 -0.29 -2.65 -9.10
CA LYS A 98 -0.80 -1.88 -7.97
C LYS A 98 -1.22 -0.47 -8.39
N ILE A 99 -2.29 0.00 -7.75
CA ILE A 99 -2.73 1.40 -7.83
C ILE A 99 -2.18 2.15 -6.62
N TYR A 100 -1.48 3.23 -6.92
CA TYR A 100 -0.83 4.12 -5.98
C TYR A 100 -1.56 5.47 -5.92
N SER A 101 -1.27 6.26 -4.90
CA SER A 101 -1.72 7.65 -4.79
C SER A 101 -0.60 8.56 -5.28
N ALA A 102 -0.89 9.54 -6.13
CA ALA A 102 0.09 10.57 -6.50
C ALA A 102 0.48 11.48 -5.31
N VAL A 103 -0.27 11.42 -4.20
CA VAL A 103 -0.05 12.25 -3.02
C VAL A 103 0.94 11.58 -2.05
N ARG A 104 1.93 12.35 -1.58
CA ARG A 104 2.71 12.00 -0.39
C ARG A 104 1.92 12.39 0.86
N ASP A 105 1.22 11.44 1.45
CA ASP A 105 0.31 11.64 2.59
C ASP A 105 0.96 12.33 3.81
N HIS A 106 2.23 12.05 4.07
CA HIS A 106 2.99 12.65 5.17
C HIS A 106 3.53 14.07 4.89
N ALA A 107 3.52 14.49 3.62
CA ALA A 107 4.00 15.80 3.18
C ALA A 107 3.30 16.21 1.86
N PRO A 108 1.97 16.45 1.90
CA PRO A 108 1.18 16.63 0.68
C PRO A 108 1.43 18.01 0.05
N ASP A 109 1.63 18.05 -1.29
CA ASP A 109 1.63 19.31 -2.03
C ASP A 109 0.19 19.74 -2.33
N LEU A 110 -0.37 20.55 -1.43
CA LEU A 110 -1.77 20.98 -1.52
C LEU A 110 -2.07 21.91 -2.71
N ARG A 111 -1.05 22.48 -3.35
CA ARG A 111 -1.25 23.25 -4.58
C ARG A 111 -1.52 22.30 -5.75
N ARG A 112 -0.83 21.16 -5.79
CA ARG A 112 -0.99 20.12 -6.81
C ARG A 112 -2.20 19.22 -6.53
N PHE A 113 -2.47 18.96 -5.25
CA PHE A 113 -3.51 18.03 -4.80
C PHE A 113 -4.54 18.71 -3.88
N PRO A 114 -5.29 19.71 -4.38
CA PRO A 114 -6.17 20.54 -3.55
C PRO A 114 -7.37 19.78 -2.93
N LEU A 115 -7.71 18.60 -3.44
CA LEU A 115 -8.79 17.77 -2.89
C LEU A 115 -8.32 16.87 -1.75
N PHE A 116 -7.02 16.61 -1.60
CA PHE A 116 -6.49 15.72 -0.58
C PHE A 116 -6.94 16.06 0.85
N PRO A 117 -7.07 17.33 1.27
CA PRO A 117 -7.59 17.67 2.60
C PRO A 117 -9.03 17.17 2.89
N LYS A 118 -9.77 16.72 1.87
CA LYS A 118 -11.10 16.11 2.04
C LYS A 118 -11.05 14.63 2.43
N ALA A 119 -9.91 13.96 2.18
CA ALA A 119 -9.70 12.57 2.59
C ALA A 119 -9.63 12.45 4.11
N ARG A 120 -10.08 11.32 4.68
CA ARG A 120 -10.20 11.13 6.13
C ARG A 120 -9.25 10.03 6.61
N PRO A 121 -8.01 10.37 7.01
CA PRO A 121 -7.05 9.38 7.45
C PRO A 121 -7.46 8.74 8.78
N ARG A 122 -7.20 7.44 8.90
CA ARG A 122 -7.20 6.68 10.13
C ARG A 122 -5.78 6.21 10.40
N VAL A 123 -5.21 6.66 11.52
CA VAL A 123 -3.84 6.31 11.90
C VAL A 123 -3.86 5.26 13.00
N CYS A 124 -3.09 4.18 12.82
CA CYS A 124 -2.97 3.10 13.78
C CYS A 124 -1.50 2.77 14.01
N ARG A 125 -1.14 2.46 15.26
CA ARG A 125 0.21 2.04 15.64
C ARG A 125 0.21 0.56 16.00
N ILE A 126 1.12 -0.20 15.40
CA ILE A 126 1.23 -1.65 15.51
C ILE A 126 2.51 -1.98 16.28
N ARG A 127 2.34 -2.57 17.47
CA ARG A 127 3.44 -2.97 18.38
C ARG A 127 3.65 -4.49 18.35
N PRO A 128 4.80 -4.99 18.84
CA PRO A 128 5.07 -6.42 18.89
C PRO A 128 3.93 -7.21 19.54
N GLY A 129 3.48 -8.27 18.87
CA GLY A 129 2.35 -9.11 19.29
C GLY A 129 0.99 -8.63 18.81
N GLN A 130 0.90 -7.45 18.18
CA GLN A 130 -0.33 -6.95 17.57
C GLN A 130 -0.39 -7.26 16.07
N CYS A 131 -1.61 -7.41 15.56
CA CYS A 131 -1.88 -7.51 14.14
C CYS A 131 -2.88 -6.44 13.71
N LEU A 132 -2.67 -5.87 12.53
CA LEU A 132 -3.58 -4.97 11.86
C LEU A 132 -4.25 -5.71 10.70
N GLY A 133 -5.58 -5.75 10.70
CA GLY A 133 -6.36 -6.14 9.53
C GLY A 133 -6.49 -4.95 8.58
N ILE A 134 -6.14 -5.15 7.32
CA ILE A 134 -6.24 -4.19 6.23
C ILE A 134 -7.21 -4.81 5.21
N PRO A 135 -8.48 -4.40 5.21
CA PRO A 135 -9.42 -4.87 4.21
C PRO A 135 -8.97 -4.53 2.79
N HIS A 136 -9.36 -5.35 1.82
CA HIS A 136 -9.15 -5.07 0.40
C HIS A 136 -9.58 -3.65 0.04
N HIS A 137 -8.87 -3.03 -0.90
CA HIS A 137 -9.11 -1.67 -1.41
C HIS A 137 -8.98 -0.55 -0.36
N THR A 138 -8.56 -0.86 0.87
CA THR A 138 -8.19 0.16 1.85
C THR A 138 -6.85 0.76 1.44
N TRP A 139 -6.86 2.06 1.16
CA TRP A 139 -5.62 2.81 0.93
C TRP A 139 -4.79 2.81 2.21
N HIS A 140 -3.51 2.51 2.12
CA HIS A 140 -2.63 2.46 3.26
C HIS A 140 -1.17 2.83 2.94
N ASN A 141 -0.55 3.51 3.90
CA ASN A 141 0.89 3.74 3.99
C ASN A 141 1.36 3.14 5.32
N ILE A 142 2.45 2.38 5.30
CA ILE A 142 3.08 1.80 6.48
C ILE A 142 4.47 2.40 6.69
N ARG A 143 4.66 3.10 7.81
CA ARG A 143 5.94 3.65 8.27
C ARG A 143 6.52 2.77 9.39
N SER A 144 7.79 2.40 9.30
CA SER A 144 8.52 1.79 10.42
C SER A 144 9.17 2.87 11.29
N LYS A 145 9.13 2.66 12.60
CA LYS A 145 9.81 3.54 13.55
C LYS A 145 11.32 3.54 13.31
N GLU A 146 11.92 4.72 13.35
CA GLU A 146 13.35 4.92 13.12
C GLU A 146 14.20 4.44 14.30
N GLY A 147 15.43 4.02 14.02
CA GLY A 147 16.43 3.70 15.04
C GLY A 147 16.26 2.33 15.72
N GLU A 148 15.40 1.45 15.20
CA GLU A 148 15.24 0.09 15.72
C GLU A 148 14.95 -0.95 14.63
N LEU A 149 15.35 -2.20 14.89
CA LEU A 149 15.02 -3.33 14.03
C LEU A 149 13.50 -3.52 13.99
N ASN A 150 12.96 -3.44 12.78
CA ASN A 150 11.55 -3.63 12.50
C ASN A 150 11.34 -4.98 11.79
N LEU A 151 10.51 -5.85 12.37
CA LEU A 151 10.17 -7.17 11.84
C LEU A 151 8.66 -7.38 11.87
N SER A 152 8.07 -7.72 10.73
CA SER A 152 6.66 -8.09 10.64
C SER A 152 6.42 -9.24 9.66
N LEU A 153 5.33 -9.96 9.89
CA LEU A 153 4.77 -10.94 8.95
C LEU A 153 3.45 -10.42 8.42
N ASN A 154 3.16 -10.64 7.15
CA ASN A 154 1.81 -10.42 6.64
C ASN A 154 1.19 -11.71 6.08
N PHE A 155 -0.13 -11.81 6.18
CA PHE A 155 -0.94 -12.87 5.58
C PHE A 155 -1.95 -12.24 4.62
N GLY A 156 -1.76 -12.46 3.33
CA GLY A 156 -2.63 -11.95 2.27
C GLY A 156 -3.67 -12.98 1.85
N TYR A 157 -4.89 -12.51 1.58
CA TYR A 157 -6.03 -13.32 1.18
C TYR A 157 -6.68 -12.73 -0.07
N GLY A 158 -6.94 -13.56 -1.09
CA GLY A 158 -7.38 -13.10 -2.40
C GLY A 158 -6.17 -12.74 -3.27
N ASP A 159 -6.20 -11.59 -3.93
CA ASP A 159 -5.08 -11.10 -4.72
C ASP A 159 -4.39 -9.90 -4.08
N PRO A 160 -3.51 -10.13 -3.08
CA PRO A 160 -2.86 -9.06 -2.33
C PRO A 160 -1.78 -8.36 -3.17
N GLY A 161 -1.52 -8.86 -4.38
CA GLY A 161 -0.62 -8.23 -5.35
C GLY A 161 -1.31 -7.17 -6.22
N GLY A 162 -2.64 -7.01 -6.12
CA GLY A 162 -3.37 -5.98 -6.86
C GLY A 162 -3.93 -6.40 -8.23
N ARG A 163 -3.91 -7.68 -8.63
CA ARG A 163 -4.41 -8.12 -9.95
C ARG A 163 -5.94 -8.30 -10.00
N SER A 164 -6.71 -7.65 -9.12
CA SER A 164 -8.17 -7.61 -9.26
C SER A 164 -8.55 -6.76 -10.49
N SER A 165 -8.74 -7.44 -11.61
CA SER A 165 -8.90 -6.85 -12.95
C SER A 165 -10.06 -5.86 -13.07
N GLU A 166 -11.14 -6.05 -12.32
CA GLU A 166 -12.36 -5.23 -12.45
C GLU A 166 -12.15 -3.80 -11.93
N MET A 167 -11.53 -3.64 -10.76
CA MET A 167 -11.29 -2.32 -10.19
C MET A 167 -10.17 -1.56 -10.91
N VAL A 168 -9.15 -2.27 -11.40
CA VAL A 168 -8.11 -1.68 -12.26
C VAL A 168 -8.74 -1.18 -13.57
N GLN A 169 -9.71 -1.91 -14.13
CA GLN A 169 -10.47 -1.47 -15.31
C GLN A 169 -11.37 -0.28 -15.00
N GLU A 170 -12.08 -0.28 -13.86
CA GLU A 170 -12.97 0.80 -13.46
C GLU A 170 -12.20 2.10 -13.19
N LEU A 171 -11.15 2.05 -12.36
CA LEU A 171 -10.29 3.21 -12.09
C LEU A 171 -9.53 3.63 -13.34
N GLY A 172 -9.04 2.69 -14.16
CA GLY A 172 -8.42 2.99 -15.44
C GLY A 172 -9.37 3.73 -16.39
N ALA A 173 -10.63 3.33 -16.47
CA ALA A 173 -11.66 4.02 -17.25
C ALA A 173 -11.91 5.44 -16.71
N ARG A 174 -12.08 5.58 -15.39
CA ARG A 174 -12.29 6.89 -14.73
C ARG A 174 -11.09 7.83 -14.88
N MET A 175 -9.87 7.30 -14.85
CA MET A 175 -8.63 8.07 -15.06
C MET A 175 -8.47 8.53 -16.52
N SER A 176 -8.99 7.78 -17.49
CA SER A 176 -8.94 8.17 -18.91
C SER A 176 -9.90 9.31 -19.28
N GLU A 177 -10.85 9.62 -18.40
CA GLU A 177 -11.84 10.68 -18.56
C GLU A 177 -11.46 12.00 -17.85
N MET A 178 -10.37 12.00 -17.05
CA MET A 178 -9.80 13.18 -16.37
C MET A 178 -8.70 13.85 -17.19
#